data_AF-A0A925R4K0-F1
#
_entry.id   AF-A0A925R4K0-F1
#
_cell.length_a   1.000
_cell.length_b   1.000
_cell.length_c   1.000
_cell.angle_alpha   90.00
_cell.angle_beta   90.00
_cell.angle_gamma   90.00
#
_symmetry.space_group_name_H-M   'P 1'
#
loop_
_entity.id
_entity.type
_entity.pdbx_description
1 polymer ?
#
loop_
_entity_poly.entity_id
_entity_poly.type
_entity_poly.pdbx_seq_one_letter_code
_entity_poly.pdbx_strand_id
1 'polypeptide(L)'
;MKSIYKLLLAATPVLFVAACGGGDDSIDDRLDIADPKVRFVHAIPAGPAVDFLRGPTVAGGVTNVSYRYASKYFVVDTAPADYTVRTTAGASTIATINVNPTRGNKYTFIAMPGASTTNNLLLINDPYDKQLTATNGRVRVVNGSFNAANVDVYLTAPTVDIATVGPNFAAAAYGTSVPGSGANSIDFTNGSYQLRVTTAGTKNVIFSAPLAVATNADLLLVTIPATLLANSVKVLSVIADNEQPATELLTQP
;
A
#
# COMPACT_ATOMS: atom_id res chain seq x y z
N MET A 1 -65.48 -20.78 -1.48
CA MET A 1 -64.56 -19.69 -1.14
C MET A 1 -63.70 -20.10 0.05
N LYS A 2 -62.39 -20.33 -0.15
CA LYS A 2 -61.29 -20.01 0.76
C LYS A 2 -59.99 -20.61 0.19
N SER A 3 -59.22 -19.76 -0.46
CA SER A 3 -57.88 -20.07 -1.00
C SER A 3 -56.87 -20.01 0.14
N ILE A 4 -56.09 -21.08 0.35
CA ILE A 4 -54.97 -21.12 1.28
C ILE A 4 -53.73 -20.63 0.51
N TYR A 5 -53.29 -19.41 0.82
CA TYR A 5 -52.04 -18.85 0.30
C TYR A 5 -50.85 -19.40 1.11
N LYS A 6 -49.97 -20.15 0.45
CA LYS A 6 -48.66 -20.53 0.97
C LYS A 6 -47.74 -19.31 0.91
N LEU A 7 -47.29 -18.84 2.07
CA LEU A 7 -46.32 -17.77 2.21
C LEU A 7 -44.92 -18.35 1.91
N LEU A 8 -44.37 -18.03 0.73
CA LEU A 8 -42.99 -18.36 0.37
C LEU A 8 -42.11 -17.20 0.86
N LEU A 9 -41.32 -17.44 1.92
CA LEU A 9 -40.36 -16.48 2.45
C LEU A 9 -39.10 -16.50 1.57
N ALA A 10 -38.98 -15.53 0.65
CA ALA A 10 -37.78 -15.34 -0.15
C ALA A 10 -36.71 -14.62 0.70
N ALA A 11 -35.68 -15.35 1.10
CA ALA A 11 -34.50 -14.78 1.73
C ALA A 11 -33.62 -14.13 0.64
N THR A 12 -33.72 -12.81 0.50
CA THR A 12 -32.79 -12.01 -0.30
C THR A 12 -31.44 -11.90 0.43
N PRO A 13 -30.32 -12.30 -0.19
CA PRO A 13 -29.00 -12.05 0.37
C PRO A 13 -28.69 -10.56 0.30
N VAL A 14 -28.51 -9.93 1.46
CA VAL A 14 -28.01 -8.56 1.56
C VAL A 14 -26.53 -8.59 1.17
N LEU A 15 -26.25 -8.23 -0.09
CA LEU A 15 -24.90 -7.90 -0.54
C LEU A 15 -24.48 -6.60 0.14
N PHE A 16 -23.70 -6.70 1.21
CA PHE A 16 -22.96 -5.57 1.75
C PHE A 16 -21.89 -5.16 0.72
N VAL A 17 -22.25 -4.20 -0.14
CA VAL A 17 -21.26 -3.48 -0.93
C VAL A 17 -20.55 -2.55 0.04
N ALA A 18 -19.44 -3.03 0.63
CA ALA A 18 -18.49 -2.14 1.28
C ALA A 18 -17.93 -1.22 0.19
N ALA A 19 -18.38 0.03 0.17
CA ALA A 19 -17.76 1.08 -0.61
C ALA A 19 -16.34 1.30 -0.05
N CYS A 20 -15.38 0.57 -0.60
CA CYS A 20 -13.97 0.72 -0.24
C CYS A 20 -13.43 1.98 -0.93
N GLY A 21 -12.79 2.85 -0.16
CA GLY A 21 -12.51 4.24 -0.49
C GLY A 21 -11.95 4.52 -1.89
N GLY A 22 -12.64 5.42 -2.59
CA GLY A 22 -12.03 6.25 -3.61
C GLY A 22 -11.61 7.56 -2.94
N GLY A 23 -10.37 7.99 -3.13
CA GLY A 23 -9.93 9.30 -2.63
C GLY A 23 -10.75 10.42 -3.27
N ASP A 24 -10.97 11.51 -2.51
CA ASP A 24 -11.58 12.74 -3.00
C ASP A 24 -10.60 13.48 -3.93
N ASP A 25 -10.41 12.87 -5.10
CA ASP A 25 -9.53 13.32 -6.17
C ASP A 25 -10.08 14.63 -6.75
N SER A 26 -9.53 15.76 -6.30
CA SER A 26 -10.05 17.09 -6.66
C SER A 26 -9.46 17.56 -7.99
N ILE A 27 -10.10 18.52 -8.67
CA ILE A 27 -9.69 18.95 -10.02
C ILE A 27 -8.30 19.62 -10.03
N ASP A 28 -7.95 20.27 -8.94
CA ASP A 28 -6.66 20.89 -8.67
C ASP A 28 -5.53 19.87 -8.54
N ASP A 29 -5.80 18.70 -7.96
CA ASP A 29 -4.82 17.62 -7.91
C ASP A 29 -4.39 17.23 -9.34
N ARG A 30 -5.35 17.21 -10.27
CA ARG A 30 -5.19 16.74 -11.67
C ARG A 30 -4.64 17.81 -12.62
N LEU A 31 -4.58 19.04 -12.15
CA LEU A 31 -3.97 20.18 -12.83
C LEU A 31 -2.56 20.45 -12.31
N ASP A 32 -2.02 19.59 -11.44
CA ASP A 32 -0.68 19.71 -10.83
C ASP A 32 -0.51 20.99 -9.99
N ILE A 33 -1.63 21.54 -9.48
CA ILE A 33 -1.64 22.78 -8.68
C ILE A 33 -2.03 22.56 -7.22
N ALA A 34 -2.52 21.37 -6.86
CA ALA A 34 -2.84 21.04 -5.47
C ALA A 34 -1.62 21.15 -4.56
N ASP A 35 -1.86 21.48 -3.29
CA ASP A 35 -0.80 21.45 -2.28
C ASP A 35 -0.25 20.01 -2.14
N PRO A 36 1.07 19.84 -1.89
CA PRO A 36 1.65 18.52 -1.68
C PRO A 36 0.96 17.80 -0.53
N LYS A 37 0.76 16.49 -0.70
CA LYS A 37 0.18 15.63 0.33
C LYS A 37 1.17 14.56 0.76
N VAL A 38 1.16 14.20 2.04
CA VAL A 38 2.02 13.16 2.62
C VAL A 38 1.14 12.10 3.29
N ARG A 39 1.56 10.83 3.22
CA ARG A 39 1.06 9.78 4.12
C ARG A 39 2.21 9.00 4.74
N PHE A 40 1.95 8.41 5.90
CA PHE A 40 2.88 7.52 6.60
C PHE A 40 2.31 6.11 6.73
N VAL A 41 3.16 5.11 6.52
CA VAL A 41 2.87 3.68 6.69
C VAL A 41 3.90 3.06 7.63
N HIS A 42 3.44 2.43 8.71
CA HIS A 42 4.29 1.67 9.61
C HIS A 42 4.22 0.17 9.29
N ALA A 43 5.21 -0.30 8.54
CA ALA A 43 5.32 -1.67 8.05
C ALA A 43 6.39 -2.51 8.78
N ILE A 44 6.85 -2.12 9.98
CA ILE A 44 7.86 -2.88 10.75
C ILE A 44 7.14 -3.91 11.65
N PRO A 45 7.18 -5.22 11.33
CA PRO A 45 6.51 -6.23 12.15
C PRO A 45 7.18 -6.35 13.51
N ALA A 46 6.40 -6.43 14.58
CA ALA A 46 6.89 -6.46 15.97
C ALA A 46 7.84 -5.29 16.33
N GLY A 47 7.80 -4.19 15.57
CA GLY A 47 8.53 -2.97 15.89
C GLY A 47 7.87 -2.19 17.04
N PRO A 48 8.62 -1.29 17.69
CA PRO A 48 8.05 -0.38 18.69
C PRO A 48 7.04 0.56 18.03
N ALA A 49 6.12 1.13 18.82
CA ALA A 49 5.31 2.25 18.35
C ALA A 49 6.20 3.44 17.95
N VAL A 50 5.79 4.16 16.91
CA VAL A 50 6.56 5.26 16.33
C VAL A 50 5.77 6.55 16.24
N ASP A 51 6.51 7.66 16.21
CA ASP A 51 6.02 8.97 15.80
C ASP A 51 6.59 9.30 14.42
N PHE A 52 5.81 10.03 13.61
CA PHE A 52 6.27 10.61 12.35
C PHE A 52 6.26 12.13 12.47
N LEU A 53 7.42 12.74 12.25
CA LEU A 53 7.66 14.15 12.45
C LEU A 53 8.01 14.84 11.14
N ARG A 54 7.63 16.11 11.04
CA ARG A 54 8.14 17.07 10.07
C ARG A 54 8.84 18.18 10.84
N GLY A 55 10.16 18.29 10.69
CA GLY A 55 11.01 19.05 11.60
C GLY A 55 10.80 18.60 13.05
N PRO A 56 10.57 19.53 14.00
CA PRO A 56 10.34 19.17 15.40
C PRO A 56 8.88 18.79 15.73
N THR A 57 7.97 18.85 14.76
CA THR A 57 6.53 18.70 14.98
C THR A 57 6.01 17.35 14.50
N VAL A 58 5.01 16.78 15.19
CA VAL A 58 4.30 15.58 14.72
C VAL A 58 3.54 15.91 13.44
N ALA A 59 3.81 15.16 12.37
CA ALA A 59 3.17 15.33 11.07
C ALA A 59 1.87 14.55 11.01
N GLY A 60 0.78 15.19 10.57
CA GLY A 60 -0.51 14.53 10.33
C GLY A 60 -1.14 13.84 11.55
N GLY A 61 -0.74 14.22 12.76
CA GLY A 61 -1.19 13.57 14.00
C GLY A 61 -0.66 12.15 14.22
N VAL A 62 0.37 11.74 13.46
CA VAL A 62 0.95 10.39 13.52
C VAL A 62 1.87 10.27 14.73
N THR A 63 1.30 9.89 15.87
CA THR A 63 2.02 9.65 17.13
C THR A 63 1.58 8.34 17.78
N ASN A 64 2.53 7.65 18.43
CA ASN A 64 2.31 6.37 19.10
C ASN A 64 1.62 5.33 18.21
N VAL A 65 1.97 5.29 16.92
CA VAL A 65 1.33 4.40 15.96
C VAL A 65 2.03 3.06 15.93
N SER A 66 1.26 1.97 15.91
CA SER A 66 1.76 0.60 15.89
C SER A 66 1.88 0.04 14.47
N TYR A 67 2.54 -1.11 14.34
CA TYR A 67 2.59 -1.89 13.10
C TYR A 67 1.21 -1.98 12.43
N ARG A 68 1.20 -1.88 11.09
CA ARG A 68 0.03 -1.78 10.19
C ARG A 68 -0.67 -0.42 10.18
N TYR A 69 -0.23 0.56 10.96
CA TYR A 69 -0.79 1.89 10.82
C TYR A 69 -0.51 2.47 9.43
N ALA A 70 -1.54 3.04 8.81
CA ALA A 70 -1.44 3.82 7.59
C ALA A 70 -2.32 5.07 7.75
N SER A 71 -1.73 6.26 7.60
CA SER A 71 -2.49 7.51 7.64
C SER A 71 -3.26 7.72 6.33
N LYS A 72 -4.29 8.58 6.37
CA LYS A 72 -4.72 9.27 5.14
C LYS A 72 -3.59 10.15 4.60
N TYR A 73 -3.71 10.56 3.34
CA TYR A 73 -2.95 11.69 2.85
C TYR A 73 -3.38 12.97 3.57
N PHE A 74 -2.41 13.74 4.04
CA PHE A 74 -2.62 15.06 4.64
C PHE A 74 -1.77 16.10 3.93
N VAL A 75 -2.31 17.31 3.80
CA VAL A 75 -1.63 18.43 3.14
C VAL A 75 -0.42 18.86 3.97
N VAL A 76 0.67 19.19 3.29
CA VAL A 76 1.88 19.80 3.87
C VAL A 76 2.24 21.06 3.09
N ASP A 77 3.02 21.95 3.71
CA ASP A 77 3.57 23.09 2.99
C ASP A 77 4.71 22.68 2.04
N THR A 78 5.02 23.55 1.07
CA THR A 78 6.05 23.33 0.05
C THR A 78 7.46 23.66 0.53
N ALA A 79 7.66 24.06 1.78
CA ALA A 79 9.00 24.33 2.29
C ALA A 79 9.77 23.01 2.46
N PRO A 80 11.07 22.99 2.16
CA PRO A 80 11.92 21.85 2.49
C PRO A 80 11.87 21.55 3.98
N ALA A 81 11.75 20.27 4.33
CA ALA A 81 11.74 19.84 5.72
C ALA A 81 12.28 18.42 5.87
N ASP A 82 12.85 18.15 7.04
CA ASP A 82 13.22 16.81 7.46
C ASP A 82 12.00 16.05 7.95
N TYR A 83 11.76 14.88 7.39
CA TYR A 83 10.77 13.93 7.86
C TYR A 83 11.47 12.84 8.65
N THR A 84 11.12 12.73 9.93
CA THR A 84 11.79 11.83 10.87
C THR A 84 10.80 10.80 11.41
N VAL A 85 11.18 9.53 11.39
CA VAL A 85 10.51 8.48 12.14
C VAL A 85 11.34 8.18 13.38
N ARG A 86 10.72 8.16 14.55
CA ARG A 86 11.37 7.80 15.82
C ARG A 86 10.50 6.90 16.66
N THR A 87 11.10 6.15 17.57
CA THR A 87 10.35 5.39 18.57
C THR A 87 9.62 6.35 19.50
N THR A 88 8.35 6.09 19.79
CA THR A 88 7.57 6.92 20.72
C THR A 88 8.15 6.84 22.12
N ALA A 89 8.48 5.62 22.57
CA ALA A 89 9.24 5.42 23.80
C ALA A 89 10.72 5.77 23.57
N GLY A 90 11.29 6.64 24.40
CA GLY A 90 12.72 6.99 24.38
C GLY A 90 13.16 7.93 23.24
N ALA A 91 12.28 8.24 22.27
CA ALA A 91 12.54 9.18 21.18
C ALA A 91 13.77 8.84 20.31
N SER A 92 14.12 7.56 20.18
CA SER A 92 15.24 7.11 19.33
C SER A 92 14.89 7.24 17.86
N THR A 93 15.69 8.00 17.10
CA THR A 93 15.51 8.14 15.66
C THR A 93 15.72 6.80 14.95
N ILE A 94 14.74 6.41 14.13
CA ILE A 94 14.84 5.28 13.21
C ILE A 94 15.50 5.75 11.91
N ALA A 95 14.95 6.81 11.31
CA ALA A 95 15.46 7.38 10.07
C ALA A 95 14.94 8.82 9.89
N THR A 96 15.70 9.59 9.12
CA THR A 96 15.34 10.95 8.70
C THR A 96 15.59 11.10 7.20
N ILE A 97 14.63 11.68 6.48
CA ILE A 97 14.74 11.99 5.05
C ILE A 97 14.37 13.46 4.86
N ASN A 98 15.25 14.22 4.20
CA ASN A 98 14.93 15.57 3.76
C ASN A 98 14.07 15.52 2.49
N VAL A 99 12.95 16.24 2.48
CA VAL A 99 12.07 16.33 1.32
C VAL A 99 11.81 17.79 0.99
N ASN A 100 11.79 18.11 -0.30
CA ASN A 100 11.33 19.38 -0.86
C ASN A 100 9.98 19.14 -1.55
N PRO A 101 8.83 19.30 -0.84
CA PRO A 101 7.53 18.92 -1.38
C PRO A 101 7.09 19.88 -2.49
N THR A 102 6.67 19.33 -3.62
CA THR A 102 6.17 20.09 -4.79
C THR A 102 4.67 19.93 -4.94
N ARG A 103 4.00 20.97 -5.45
CA ARG A 103 2.57 20.91 -5.78
C ARG A 103 2.28 19.75 -6.74
N GLY A 104 1.05 19.24 -6.67
CA GLY A 104 0.55 18.10 -7.44
C GLY A 104 1.29 16.77 -7.23
N ASN A 105 2.09 16.67 -6.17
CA ASN A 105 2.77 15.42 -5.79
C ASN A 105 2.22 14.87 -4.47
N LYS A 106 2.07 13.54 -4.42
CA LYS A 106 1.74 12.80 -3.21
C LYS A 106 2.98 12.01 -2.75
N TYR A 107 3.34 12.12 -1.48
CA TYR A 107 4.50 11.43 -0.91
C TYR A 107 4.05 10.33 0.05
N THR A 108 4.60 9.13 -0.11
CA THR A 108 4.39 8.03 0.83
C THR A 108 5.67 7.69 1.55
N PHE A 109 5.65 7.79 2.88
CA PHE A 109 6.72 7.32 3.74
C PHE A 109 6.37 5.94 4.30
N ILE A 110 7.29 4.99 4.19
CA ILE A 110 7.09 3.61 4.65
C ILE A 110 8.24 3.25 5.58
N ALA A 111 7.96 3.14 6.87
CA ALA A 111 8.89 2.56 7.82
C ALA A 111 8.86 1.04 7.67
N MET A 112 9.96 0.43 7.26
CA MET A 112 10.08 -0.99 6.88
C MET A 112 11.16 -1.70 7.68
N PRO A 113 11.06 -3.02 7.86
CA PRO A 113 12.06 -3.77 8.60
C PRO A 113 13.38 -3.79 7.83
N GLY A 114 14.50 -3.66 8.54
CA GLY A 114 15.84 -3.70 7.98
C GLY A 114 16.46 -5.09 7.94
N ALA A 115 17.45 -5.29 7.06
CA ALA A 115 18.25 -6.52 7.01
C ALA A 115 19.12 -6.76 8.26
N SER A 116 19.24 -5.75 9.13
CA SER A 116 20.00 -5.76 10.38
C SER A 116 19.15 -5.10 11.48
N THR A 117 19.77 -4.67 12.58
CA THR A 117 19.09 -3.94 13.67
C THR A 117 18.58 -2.55 13.25
N THR A 118 19.00 -2.05 12.09
CA THR A 118 18.60 -0.74 11.57
C THR A 118 17.40 -0.86 10.64
N ASN A 119 16.22 -0.45 11.11
CA ASN A 119 15.03 -0.33 10.26
C ASN A 119 15.23 0.74 9.17
N ASN A 120 14.46 0.62 8.08
CA ASN A 120 14.58 1.50 6.91
C ASN A 120 13.36 2.41 6.78
N LEU A 121 13.53 3.56 6.13
CA LEU A 121 12.45 4.45 5.72
C LEU A 121 12.52 4.65 4.22
N LEU A 122 11.49 4.22 3.51
CA LEU A 122 11.36 4.45 2.08
C LEU A 122 10.47 5.68 1.84
N LEU A 123 10.91 6.55 0.95
CA LEU A 123 10.10 7.61 0.37
C LEU A 123 9.69 7.22 -1.06
N ILE A 124 8.40 7.35 -1.36
CA ILE A 124 7.87 7.30 -2.72
C ILE A 124 7.30 8.67 -3.04
N ASN A 125 7.80 9.29 -4.09
CA ASN A 125 7.13 10.39 -4.78
C ASN A 125 6.15 9.79 -5.80
N ASP A 126 4.86 10.07 -5.65
CA ASP A 126 3.82 9.66 -6.59
C ASP A 126 3.28 10.93 -7.28
N PRO A 127 3.68 11.19 -8.54
CA PRO A 127 3.12 12.29 -9.28
C PRO A 127 1.63 12.05 -9.47
N TYR A 128 0.83 13.09 -9.27
CA TYR A 128 -0.61 12.94 -9.34
C TYR A 128 -1.12 13.15 -10.78
N ASP A 129 -0.75 12.24 -11.69
CA ASP A 129 -1.13 12.35 -13.11
C ASP A 129 -2.37 11.51 -13.47
N LYS A 130 -3.33 11.39 -12.54
CA LYS A 130 -4.54 10.58 -12.79
C LYS A 130 -5.46 11.30 -13.78
N GLN A 131 -5.58 10.74 -14.99
CA GLN A 131 -6.45 11.27 -16.06
C GLN A 131 -7.87 11.59 -15.58
N LEU A 132 -8.48 12.61 -16.21
CA LEU A 132 -9.74 13.20 -15.75
C LEU A 132 -10.94 12.22 -15.64
N THR A 133 -10.87 11.13 -16.40
CA THR A 133 -11.94 10.14 -16.54
C THR A 133 -11.54 8.75 -16.04
N ALA A 134 -10.33 8.59 -15.50
CA ALA A 134 -9.86 7.29 -15.05
C ALA A 134 -10.60 6.84 -13.79
N THR A 135 -11.26 5.67 -13.88
CA THR A 135 -11.97 5.02 -12.77
C THR A 135 -11.29 3.74 -12.30
N ASN A 136 -10.18 3.35 -12.94
CA ASN A 136 -9.45 2.15 -12.58
C ASN A 136 -8.88 2.25 -11.16
N GLY A 137 -8.72 1.10 -10.51
CA GLY A 137 -7.85 1.01 -9.35
C GLY A 137 -6.40 1.12 -9.80
N ARG A 138 -5.53 1.66 -8.96
CA ARG A 138 -4.10 1.82 -9.23
C ARG A 138 -3.33 1.02 -8.19
N VAL A 139 -2.33 0.29 -8.64
CA VAL A 139 -1.53 -0.60 -7.78
C VAL A 139 -0.05 -0.26 -7.92
N ARG A 140 0.63 -0.15 -6.78
CA ARG A 140 2.09 -0.08 -6.68
C ARG A 140 2.58 -1.14 -5.70
N VAL A 141 3.73 -1.73 -5.99
CA VAL A 141 4.40 -2.71 -5.14
C VAL A 141 5.64 -2.09 -4.51
N VAL A 142 5.92 -2.45 -3.27
CA VAL A 142 7.19 -2.23 -2.59
C VAL A 142 7.70 -3.57 -2.07
N ASN A 143 8.99 -3.83 -2.30
CA ASN A 143 9.64 -4.94 -1.61
C ASN A 143 10.27 -4.45 -0.31
N GLY A 144 9.59 -4.67 0.81
CA GLY A 144 10.11 -4.44 2.17
C GLY A 144 10.65 -5.73 2.82
N SER A 145 10.75 -6.83 2.07
CA SER A 145 11.22 -8.13 2.55
C SER A 145 12.73 -8.24 2.41
N PHE A 146 13.49 -7.84 3.43
CA PHE A 146 14.95 -7.98 3.43
C PHE A 146 15.43 -9.44 3.34
N ASN A 147 14.58 -10.40 3.70
CA ASN A 147 14.85 -11.84 3.70
C ASN A 147 14.50 -12.53 2.37
N ALA A 148 14.05 -11.77 1.37
CA ALA A 148 13.81 -12.26 0.02
C ALA A 148 14.83 -11.64 -0.94
N ALA A 149 15.15 -12.37 -2.01
CA ALA A 149 15.79 -11.74 -3.16
C ALA A 149 14.82 -10.71 -3.81
N ASN A 150 15.22 -10.11 -4.93
CA ASN A 150 14.28 -9.33 -5.74
C ASN A 150 13.02 -10.19 -6.01
N VAL A 151 11.86 -9.55 -6.00
CA VAL A 151 10.57 -10.25 -6.17
C VAL A 151 9.90 -9.84 -7.46
N ASP A 152 9.26 -10.80 -8.11
CA ASP A 152 8.29 -10.57 -9.17
C ASP A 152 6.89 -10.65 -8.57
N VAL A 153 6.02 -9.71 -8.90
CA VAL A 153 4.62 -9.70 -8.44
C VAL A 153 3.67 -9.84 -9.63
N TYR A 154 2.82 -10.84 -9.53
CA TYR A 154 1.73 -11.15 -10.45
C TYR A 154 0.43 -10.78 -9.76
N LEU A 155 -0.36 -9.96 -10.43
CA LEU A 155 -1.72 -9.64 -10.05
C LEU A 155 -2.60 -9.99 -11.25
N THR A 156 -3.07 -11.24 -11.28
CA THR A 156 -3.77 -11.80 -12.43
C THR A 156 -5.15 -12.29 -12.03
N ALA A 157 -6.03 -12.56 -12.99
CA ALA A 157 -7.28 -13.25 -12.69
C ALA A 157 -6.97 -14.62 -12.04
N PRO A 158 -7.79 -15.12 -11.10
CA PRO A 158 -7.43 -16.28 -10.28
C PRO A 158 -7.02 -17.53 -11.05
N THR A 159 -7.64 -17.76 -12.22
CA THR A 159 -7.43 -18.93 -13.09
C THR A 159 -6.22 -18.81 -14.01
N VAL A 160 -5.52 -17.67 -14.03
CA VAL A 160 -4.35 -17.47 -14.90
C VAL A 160 -3.16 -18.23 -14.34
N ASP A 161 -2.56 -19.08 -15.17
CA ASP A 161 -1.28 -19.72 -14.90
C ASP A 161 -0.14 -18.72 -15.11
N ILE A 162 0.62 -18.45 -14.05
CA ILE A 162 1.76 -17.52 -14.10
C ILE A 162 2.93 -18.07 -14.92
N ALA A 163 2.96 -19.37 -15.23
CA ALA A 163 3.99 -19.95 -16.10
C ALA A 163 3.93 -19.38 -17.52
N THR A 164 2.77 -18.88 -17.97
CA THR A 164 2.55 -18.42 -19.35
C THR A 164 2.56 -16.90 -19.51
N VAL A 165 2.73 -16.14 -18.42
CA VAL A 165 2.66 -14.67 -18.43
C VAL A 165 3.87 -14.03 -17.73
N GLY A 166 4.18 -12.78 -18.07
CA GLY A 166 5.14 -11.96 -17.32
C GLY A 166 4.54 -11.40 -16.03
N PRO A 167 5.38 -11.00 -15.05
CA PRO A 167 4.90 -10.30 -13.87
C PRO A 167 4.37 -8.91 -14.21
N ASN A 168 3.37 -8.45 -13.47
CA ASN A 168 2.87 -7.08 -13.58
C ASN A 168 3.90 -6.09 -13.00
N PHE A 169 4.65 -6.52 -11.98
CA PHE A 169 5.73 -5.76 -11.34
C PHE A 169 6.98 -6.62 -11.30
N ALA A 170 7.93 -6.35 -12.20
CA ALA A 170 9.14 -7.16 -12.34
C ALA A 170 10.25 -6.70 -11.39
N ALA A 171 10.97 -7.66 -10.82
CA ALA A 171 12.25 -7.50 -10.15
C ALA A 171 12.31 -6.38 -9.09
N ALA A 172 11.28 -6.23 -8.27
CA ALA A 172 11.27 -5.27 -7.17
C ALA A 172 12.37 -5.64 -6.15
N ALA A 173 13.41 -4.83 -6.08
CA ALA A 173 14.51 -5.00 -5.14
C ALA A 173 14.11 -4.53 -3.73
N TYR A 174 14.71 -5.10 -2.70
CA TYR A 174 14.47 -4.66 -1.32
C TYR A 174 14.69 -3.14 -1.19
N GLY A 175 13.76 -2.46 -0.52
CA GLY A 175 13.80 -1.01 -0.34
C GLY A 175 13.44 -0.20 -1.59
N THR A 176 12.83 -0.83 -2.60
CA THR A 176 12.39 -0.15 -3.84
C THR A 176 10.91 -0.38 -4.12
N SER A 177 10.35 0.50 -4.95
CA SER A 177 8.98 0.38 -5.47
C SER A 177 8.98 0.03 -6.96
N VAL A 178 7.92 -0.67 -7.39
CA VAL A 178 7.60 -0.92 -8.80
C VAL A 178 6.11 -0.59 -9.00
N PRO A 179 5.76 0.33 -9.91
CA PRO A 179 6.63 1.29 -10.58
C PRO A 179 7.48 2.11 -9.59
N GLY A 180 8.61 2.62 -10.05
CA GLY A 180 9.53 3.38 -9.21
C GLY A 180 8.97 4.72 -8.75
N SER A 181 9.58 5.31 -7.72
CA SER A 181 9.30 6.68 -7.28
C SER A 181 9.42 7.66 -8.45
N GLY A 182 8.42 8.53 -8.63
CA GLY A 182 8.32 9.48 -9.73
C GLY A 182 7.59 8.93 -10.97
N ALA A 183 7.24 7.64 -11.01
CA ALA A 183 6.40 7.06 -12.06
C ALA A 183 4.99 6.80 -11.55
N ASN A 184 3.98 6.82 -12.42
CA ASN A 184 2.59 6.49 -12.07
C ASN A 184 2.44 5.01 -11.68
N SER A 185 1.52 4.73 -10.75
CA SER A 185 1.06 3.37 -10.41
C SER A 185 0.38 2.69 -11.60
N ILE A 186 0.32 1.35 -11.61
CA ILE A 186 -0.27 0.57 -12.72
C ILE A 186 -1.79 0.47 -12.54
N ASP A 187 -2.54 0.72 -13.62
CA ASP A 187 -4.00 0.60 -13.63
C ASP A 187 -4.47 -0.86 -13.69
N PHE A 188 -5.49 -1.15 -12.88
CA PHE A 188 -6.22 -2.41 -12.86
C PHE A 188 -7.72 -2.13 -12.87
N THR A 189 -8.45 -2.89 -13.67
CA THR A 189 -9.92 -2.85 -13.66
C THR A 189 -10.45 -3.33 -12.32
N ASN A 190 -11.64 -2.87 -11.95
CA ASN A 190 -12.33 -3.40 -10.77
C ASN A 190 -12.52 -4.92 -10.91
N GLY A 191 -12.11 -5.71 -9.92
CA GLY A 191 -12.26 -7.15 -9.94
C GLY A 191 -11.54 -7.89 -8.82
N SER A 192 -11.71 -9.21 -8.84
CA SER A 192 -10.99 -10.13 -7.96
C SER A 192 -9.79 -10.71 -8.70
N TYR A 193 -8.64 -10.66 -8.04
CA TYR A 193 -7.35 -11.11 -8.55
C TYR A 193 -6.74 -12.13 -7.59
N GLN A 194 -5.80 -12.90 -8.09
CA GLN A 194 -4.85 -13.63 -7.27
C GLN A 194 -3.52 -12.87 -7.29
N LEU A 195 -3.09 -12.42 -6.11
CA LEU A 195 -1.76 -11.89 -5.88
C LEU A 195 -0.80 -13.07 -5.69
N ARG A 196 0.23 -13.16 -6.51
CA ARG A 196 1.32 -14.11 -6.36
C ARG A 196 2.66 -13.38 -6.38
N VAL A 197 3.51 -13.67 -5.40
CA VAL A 197 4.88 -13.16 -5.33
C VAL A 197 5.81 -14.33 -5.61
N THR A 198 6.76 -14.16 -6.52
CA THR A 198 7.81 -15.14 -6.79
C THR A 198 9.19 -14.54 -6.56
N THR A 199 10.19 -15.41 -6.40
CA THR A 199 11.59 -14.97 -6.56
C THR A 199 11.78 -14.47 -8.00
N ALA A 200 12.33 -13.27 -8.17
CA ALA A 200 12.43 -12.61 -9.47
C ALA A 200 13.16 -13.46 -10.51
N GLY A 201 12.65 -13.43 -11.75
CA GLY A 201 13.17 -14.24 -12.86
C GLY A 201 12.79 -15.72 -12.77
N THR A 202 12.02 -16.13 -11.74
CA THR A 202 11.53 -17.51 -11.57
C THR A 202 10.01 -17.53 -11.41
N LYS A 203 9.43 -18.73 -11.47
CA LYS A 203 8.02 -18.98 -11.16
C LYS A 203 7.80 -19.60 -9.78
N ASN A 204 8.85 -19.59 -8.93
CA ASN A 204 8.76 -20.15 -7.59
C ASN A 204 7.94 -19.22 -6.68
N VAL A 205 6.70 -19.60 -6.42
CA VAL A 205 5.77 -18.82 -5.60
C VAL A 205 6.18 -18.88 -4.13
N ILE A 206 6.42 -17.71 -3.54
CA ILE A 206 6.79 -17.52 -2.13
C ILE A 206 5.64 -16.93 -1.30
N PHE A 207 4.63 -16.36 -1.98
CA PHE A 207 3.39 -15.89 -1.37
C PHE A 207 2.24 -15.91 -2.39
N SER A 208 1.03 -16.24 -1.92
CA SER A 208 -0.18 -16.29 -2.74
C SER A 208 -1.40 -15.93 -1.90
N ALA A 209 -2.21 -14.96 -2.33
CA ALA A 209 -3.47 -14.61 -1.67
C ALA A 209 -4.48 -13.99 -2.64
N PRO A 210 -5.80 -14.13 -2.41
CA PRO A 210 -6.79 -13.37 -3.14
C PRO A 210 -6.67 -11.88 -2.81
N LEU A 211 -6.92 -11.03 -3.80
CA LEU A 211 -6.90 -9.58 -3.66
C LEU A 211 -8.01 -8.97 -4.53
N ALA A 212 -8.85 -8.14 -3.93
CA ALA A 212 -9.79 -7.32 -4.68
C ALA A 212 -9.17 -5.97 -5.01
N VAL A 213 -9.30 -5.53 -6.25
CA VAL A 213 -9.00 -4.16 -6.67
C VAL A 213 -10.34 -3.49 -6.95
N ALA A 214 -10.68 -2.45 -6.20
CA ALA A 214 -11.91 -1.70 -6.39
C ALA A 214 -11.72 -0.55 -7.39
N THR A 215 -12.82 -0.06 -7.96
CA THR A 215 -12.87 1.19 -8.73
C THR A 215 -12.25 2.32 -7.91
N ASN A 216 -11.39 3.13 -8.51
CA ASN A 216 -10.67 4.25 -7.88
C ASN A 216 -9.80 3.89 -6.66
N ALA A 217 -9.58 2.60 -6.35
CA ALA A 217 -8.69 2.22 -5.27
C ALA A 217 -7.27 2.71 -5.57
N ASP A 218 -6.58 3.24 -4.56
CA ASP A 218 -5.15 3.53 -4.62
C ASP A 218 -4.45 2.57 -3.65
N LEU A 219 -3.88 1.51 -4.23
CA LEU A 219 -3.41 0.35 -3.51
C LEU A 219 -1.88 0.28 -3.52
N LEU A 220 -1.30 0.31 -2.33
CA LEU A 220 0.10 0.02 -2.10
C LEU A 220 0.24 -1.37 -1.47
N LEU A 221 0.93 -2.26 -2.17
CA LEU A 221 1.26 -3.59 -1.69
C LEU A 221 2.72 -3.60 -1.21
N VAL A 222 2.94 -3.88 0.08
CA VAL A 222 4.28 -3.93 0.66
C VAL A 222 4.58 -5.36 1.07
N THR A 223 5.54 -6.02 0.42
CA THR A 223 6.04 -7.30 0.94
C THR A 223 6.86 -7.04 2.19
N ILE A 224 6.73 -7.89 3.19
CA ILE A 224 7.51 -7.83 4.43
C ILE A 224 7.86 -9.26 4.87
N PRO A 225 8.89 -9.46 5.71
CA PRO A 225 9.21 -10.77 6.26
C PRO A 225 8.04 -11.31 7.10
N ALA A 226 7.62 -12.54 6.83
CA ALA A 226 6.71 -13.28 7.69
C ALA A 226 7.48 -13.96 8.83
N THR A 227 8.68 -14.45 8.53
CA THR A 227 9.69 -14.92 9.48
C THR A 227 11.08 -14.44 9.03
N LEU A 228 12.13 -14.75 9.78
CA LEU A 228 13.50 -14.46 9.37
C LEU A 228 14.07 -15.46 8.35
N LEU A 229 13.33 -16.54 8.03
CA LEU A 229 13.76 -17.53 7.05
C LEU A 229 13.74 -16.95 5.65
N ALA A 230 14.66 -17.39 4.80
CA ALA A 230 14.75 -16.96 3.41
C ALA A 230 13.42 -17.17 2.68
N ASN A 231 13.01 -16.17 1.89
CA ASN A 231 11.76 -16.17 1.11
C ASN A 231 10.46 -16.34 1.92
N SER A 232 10.51 -16.26 3.25
CA SER A 232 9.30 -16.26 4.08
C SER A 232 8.71 -14.86 4.10
N VAL A 233 7.75 -14.59 3.22
CA VAL A 233 7.15 -13.26 3.05
C VAL A 233 5.64 -13.27 3.30
N LYS A 234 5.12 -12.12 3.73
CA LYS A 234 3.69 -11.78 3.72
C LYS A 234 3.51 -10.41 3.07
N VAL A 235 2.28 -10.03 2.74
CA VAL A 235 2.00 -8.76 2.07
C VAL A 235 1.07 -7.89 2.92
N LEU A 236 1.45 -6.64 3.12
CA LEU A 236 0.55 -5.59 3.60
C LEU A 236 -0.15 -4.94 2.42
N SER A 237 -1.48 -4.93 2.48
CA SER A 237 -2.36 -4.20 1.59
C SER A 237 -2.74 -2.87 2.24
N VAL A 238 -2.30 -1.76 1.66
CA VAL A 238 -2.56 -0.40 2.12
C VAL A 238 -3.43 0.31 1.09
N ILE A 239 -4.65 0.66 1.47
CA ILE A 239 -5.57 1.43 0.64
C ILE A 239 -5.49 2.89 1.08
N ALA A 240 -5.20 3.80 0.15
CA ALA A 240 -5.14 5.22 0.46
C ALA A 240 -6.48 5.75 0.99
N ASP A 241 -6.41 6.78 1.82
CA ASP A 241 -7.53 7.61 2.26
C ASP A 241 -8.71 6.89 2.95
N ASN A 242 -8.53 5.63 3.35
CA ASN A 242 -9.55 4.82 4.03
C ASN A 242 -9.50 4.90 5.56
N GLU A 243 -8.48 5.55 6.15
CA GLU A 243 -8.28 5.65 7.62
C GLU A 243 -8.27 4.32 8.37
N GLN A 244 -8.06 3.20 7.65
CA GLN A 244 -8.01 1.87 8.22
C GLN A 244 -6.56 1.42 8.35
N PRO A 245 -6.24 0.61 9.39
CA PRO A 245 -4.98 -0.13 9.42
C PRO A 245 -4.81 -0.93 8.11
N ALA A 246 -3.57 -1.03 7.66
CA ALA A 246 -3.19 -1.92 6.58
C ALA A 246 -3.68 -3.35 6.86
N THR A 247 -4.14 -4.04 5.82
CA THR A 247 -4.59 -5.41 5.92
C THR A 247 -3.42 -6.34 5.64
N GLU A 248 -3.12 -7.24 6.58
CA GLU A 248 -2.20 -8.34 6.33
C GLU A 248 -2.89 -9.39 5.47
N LEU A 249 -2.34 -9.63 4.28
CA LEU A 249 -2.71 -10.75 3.45
C LEU A 249 -1.92 -11.96 3.92
N LEU A 250 -2.62 -13.04 4.22
CA LEU A 250 -2.02 -14.32 4.60
C LEU A 250 -1.96 -15.23 3.38
N THR A 251 -0.90 -16.04 3.29
CA THR A 251 -0.82 -17.06 2.26
C THR A 251 -2.01 -17.99 2.37
N GLN A 252 -2.76 -18.13 1.27
CA GLN A 252 -3.79 -19.15 1.15
C GLN A 252 -3.28 -20.27 0.24
N PRO A 253 -3.59 -21.54 0.57
CA PRO A 253 -3.19 -22.70 -0.23
C PRO A 253 -3.77 -22.67 -1.64
#